data_AF-A0A2M7WWM6-F1
#
_entry.id   AF-A0A2M7WWM6-F1
#
_cell.length_a   1.000
_cell.length_b   1.000
_cell.length_c   1.000
_cell.angle_alpha   90.00
_cell.angle_beta   90.00
_cell.angle_gamma   90.00
#
_symmetry.space_group_name_H-M   'P 1'
#
loop_
_entity.id
_entity.type
_entity.pdbx_description
1 polymer ?
#
loop_
_entity_poly.entity_id
_entity_poly.type
_entity_poly.pdbx_seq_one_letter_code
_entity_poly.pdbx_strand_id
1 'polypeptide(L)' 'MLNPTTMVFLIDVDNTLLDNDRFVADLSDRLDRAFGQTQRERYWQIYEDLRSTLGYADYL' A
#
# COMPACT_ATOMS: atom_id res chain seq x y z
N MET A 1 -40.81 -16.03 8.60
CA MET A 1 -40.40 -15.34 7.36
C MET A 1 -38.92 -15.06 7.48
N LEU A 2 -38.07 -15.63 6.61
CA LEU A 2 -36.65 -15.28 6.58
C LEU A 2 -36.54 -13.94 5.85
N ASN A 3 -36.05 -12.90 6.54
CA ASN A 3 -35.75 -11.64 5.89
C ASN A 3 -34.63 -11.89 4.87
N PRO A 4 -34.81 -11.52 3.60
CA PRO A 4 -33.75 -11.68 2.60
C PRO A 4 -32.57 -10.82 3.04
N THR A 5 -31.41 -11.45 3.24
CA THR A 5 -30.18 -10.75 3.59
C THR A 5 -29.77 -9.89 2.40
N THR A 6 -29.77 -8.58 2.56
CA THR A 6 -29.35 -7.64 1.50
C THR A 6 -27.88 -7.88 1.18
N MET A 7 -27.58 -8.25 -0.06
CA MET A 7 -26.21 -8.41 -0.55
C MET A 7 -25.58 -7.03 -0.76
N VAL A 8 -24.47 -6.76 -0.07
CA VAL A 8 -23.72 -5.49 -0.17
C VAL A 8 -22.43 -5.74 -0.95
N PHE A 9 -22.15 -4.89 -1.93
CA PHE A 9 -20.88 -4.86 -2.65
C PHE A 9 -20.10 -3.62 -2.23
N LEU A 10 -18.84 -3.82 -1.85
CA LEU A 10 -17.87 -2.75 -1.66
C LEU A 10 -16.90 -2.83 -2.83
N ILE A 11 -16.77 -1.73 -3.55
CA ILE A 11 -15.81 -1.58 -4.64
C ILE A 11 -14.67 -0.75 -4.09
N ASP A 12 -13.50 -1.37 -4.08
CA ASP A 12 -12.25 -0.67 -3.85
C ASP A 12 -11.79 0.00 -5.15
N VAL A 13 -11.13 1.15 -5.00
CA VAL A 13 -10.62 1.99 -6.08
C VAL A 13 -9.08 1.94 -6.14
N ASP A 14 -8.45 0.92 -5.55
CA ASP A 14 -7.01 0.77 -5.62
C ASP A 14 -6.51 0.76 -7.08
N ASN A 15 -5.31 1.33 -7.25
CA ASN A 15 -4.62 1.43 -8.53
C ASN A 15 -5.32 2.26 -9.63
N THR A 16 -6.40 2.98 -9.32
CA THR A 16 -7.13 3.80 -10.32
C THR A 16 -6.63 5.24 -10.44
N LEU A 17 -6.17 5.86 -9.34
CA LEU A 17 -5.65 7.24 -9.33
C LEU A 17 -4.14 7.29 -9.58
N LEU A 18 -3.43 6.32 -9.02
CA LEU A 18 -2.00 6.13 -9.15
C LEU A 18 -1.76 4.66 -9.45
N ASP A 19 -0.89 4.39 -10.41
CA ASP A 19 -0.32 3.05 -10.62
C ASP A 19 0.63 2.75 -9.44
N ASN A 20 0.05 2.33 -8.33
CA ASN A 20 0.69 2.04 -7.07
C ASN A 20 1.68 0.88 -7.22
N ASP A 21 1.36 -0.13 -8.06
CA ASP A 21 2.25 -1.24 -8.34
C ASP A 21 3.55 -0.75 -8.98
N ARG A 22 3.43 0.08 -10.03
CA ARG A 22 4.60 0.69 -10.67
C ARG A 22 5.34 1.63 -9.75
N PHE A 23 4.62 2.43 -8.95
CA PHE A 23 5.23 3.35 -7.99
C PHE A 23 6.08 2.60 -6.95
N VAL A 24 5.55 1.53 -6.35
CA VAL A 24 6.26 0.71 -5.37
C VAL A 24 7.51 0.07 -5.98
N ALA A 25 7.42 -0.41 -7.23
CA ALA A 25 8.57 -0.95 -7.95
C ALA A 25 9.66 0.11 -8.19
N ASP A 26 9.29 1.26 -8.76
CA ASP A 26 10.23 2.33 -9.08
C ASP A 26 10.89 2.91 -7.80
N LEU A 27 10.12 3.07 -6.72
CA LEU A 27 10.63 3.52 -5.42
C LEU A 27 11.57 2.49 -4.80
N SER A 28 11.21 1.20 -4.82
CA SER A 28 12.05 0.12 -4.33
C SER A 28 13.41 0.09 -5.02
N ASP A 29 13.41 0.17 -6.35
CA ASP A 29 14.64 0.19 -7.14
C ASP A 29 15.47 1.44 -6.88
N ARG A 30 14.83 2.58 -6.60
CA ARG A 30 15.54 3.81 -6.28
C ARG A 30 16.17 3.75 -4.89
N LEU A 31 15.45 3.24 -3.89
CA LEU A 31 15.96 3.05 -2.54
C LEU A 31 17.13 2.06 -2.52
N ASP A 32 17.01 0.96 -3.27
CA ASP A 32 18.10 -0.03 -3.38
C ASP A 32 19.34 0.59 -4.02
N ARG A 33 19.18 1.30 -5.15
CA ARG A 33 20.30 1.96 -5.83
C ARG A 33 20.97 3.06 -4.99
N ALA A 34 20.20 3.78 -4.19
CA ALA A 34 20.72 4.91 -3.41
C ALA A 34 21.31 4.49 -2.05
N PHE A 35 20.73 3.47 -1.42
CA PHE A 35 21.00 3.13 -0.01
C PHE A 35 21.24 1.65 0.25
N GLY A 36 21.05 0.79 -0.76
CA GLY A 36 21.20 -0.65 -0.67
C GLY A 36 19.99 -1.37 -0.06
N GLN A 37 20.00 -2.69 -0.24
CA GLN A 37 18.88 -3.58 0.07
C GLN A 37 18.38 -3.43 1.52
N THR A 38 19.31 -3.38 2.49
CA THR A 38 18.96 -3.29 3.91
C THR A 38 18.20 -2.00 4.24
N GLN A 39 18.56 -0.88 3.62
CA GLN A 39 17.86 0.39 3.87
C GLN A 39 16.51 0.44 3.14
N ARG A 40 16.43 -0.14 1.93
CA ARG A 40 15.14 -0.33 1.25
C ARG A 40 14.17 -1.17 2.09
N GLU A 41 14.63 -2.28 2.65
CA GLU A 41 13.80 -3.15 3.50
C GLU A 41 13.34 -2.42 4.77
N ARG A 42 14.25 -1.65 5.39
CA ARG A 42 13.90 -0.81 6.54
C ARG A 42 12.84 0.24 6.22
N TYR A 43 12.91 0.86 5.05
CA TYR A 43 11.86 1.80 4.60
C TYR A 43 10.50 1.13 4.52
N TRP A 44 10.41 -0.04 3.86
CA TRP A 44 9.14 -0.75 3.72
C TRP A 44 8.59 -1.25 5.05
N GLN A 45 9.46 -1.61 6.00
CA GLN A 45 9.02 -1.95 7.34
C GLN A 45 8.37 -0.76 8.06
N ILE A 46 9.00 0.43 8.01
CA ILE A 46 8.46 1.65 8.61
C ILE A 46 7.14 2.05 7.91
N TYR A 47 7.10 1.96 6.58
CA TYR A 47 5.91 2.23 5.80
C TYR A 47 4.73 1.34 6.23
N GLU A 48 4.95 0.04 6.39
CA GLU A 48 3.89 -0.89 6.78
C GLU A 48 3.42 -0.65 8.23
N ASP A 49 4.34 -0.38 9.15
CA ASP A 49 4.02 -0.01 10.54
C ASP A 49 3.15 1.26 10.58
N LEU A 50 3.51 2.27 9.76
CA LEU A 50 2.77 3.52 9.66
C LEU A 50 1.40 3.33 9.02
N ARG A 51 1.32 2.57 7.92
CA ARG A 51 0.08 2.24 7.23
C ARG A 51 -0.90 1.50 8.14
N SER A 52 -0.39 0.54 8.93
CA SER A 52 -1.20 -0.17 9.91
C SER A 52 -1.70 0.75 11.03
N THR A 53 -0.96 1.81 11.36
CA THR A 53 -1.33 2.76 12.42
C THR A 53 -2.34 3.80 11.93
N LEU A 54 -2.15 4.32 10.72
CA LEU A 54 -2.94 5.43 10.17
C LEU A 54 -4.16 4.98 9.38
N GLY A 55 -4.14 3.76 8.84
CA GLY A 55 -5.19 3.24 7.96
C GLY A 55 -5.13 3.77 6.52
N TYR A 56 -4.06 4.50 6.16
CA TYR A 56 -3.79 4.94 4.79
C TYR A 56 -2.29 4.87 4.47
N ALA A 57 -1.96 4.84 3.19
CA ALA A 57 -0.56 4.87 2.72
C ALA A 57 0.02 6.28 2.88
N ASP A 58 1.07 6.40 3.71
CA ASP A 58 1.85 7.63 3.85
C ASP A 58 3.30 7.35 3.45
N TYR A 59 3.80 8.15 2.50
CA TYR A 59 5.13 7.99 1.91
C TYR A 59 6.15 9.02 2.42
N LEU A 60 5.74 9.93 3.32
CA LEU A 60 6.57 10.97 3.94
C LEU A 60 7.14 10.54 5.31
#